data_AF-A0A943IYW3-F1
#
_entry.id   AF-A0A943IYW3-F1
#
_cell.length_a   1.000
_cell.length_b   1.000
_cell.length_c   1.000
_cell.angle_alpha   90.00
_cell.angle_beta   90.00
_cell.angle_gamma   90.00
#
_symmetry.space_group_name_H-M   'P 1'
#
loop_
_entity.id
_entity.type
_entity.pdbx_description
1 polymer ?
#
loop_
_entity_poly.entity_id
_entity_poly.type
_entity_poly.pdbx_seq_one_letter_code
_entity_poly.pdbx_strand_id
1 'polypeptide(L)'
;MFTEVKYRMISTDAKMLYGLLLDSMHLSIKNSWVDRQGLAYQFFTVKEAQEKLDFGHEKICKLFSELERSDPIVRKRQGQGKPSVIYIKKF
;
A
#
# COMPACT_ATOMS: atom_id res chain seq x y z
N MET A 1 8.84 -10.68 0.15
CA MET A 1 7.88 -10.35 1.25
C MET A 1 7.79 -11.41 2.36
N PHE A 2 7.53 -12.69 2.06
CA PHE A 2 7.32 -13.70 3.12
C PHE A 2 8.58 -14.44 3.58
N THR A 3 9.58 -14.55 2.70
CA THR A 3 10.82 -15.32 2.94
C THR A 3 12.02 -14.44 3.27
N GLU A 4 12.03 -13.19 2.81
CA GLU A 4 13.16 -12.29 2.97
C GLU A 4 13.30 -11.76 4.41
N VAL A 5 14.52 -11.83 4.94
CA VAL A 5 14.83 -11.44 6.33
C VAL A 5 14.42 -9.99 6.62
N LYS A 6 14.59 -9.07 5.66
CA LYS A 6 14.19 -7.65 5.81
C LYS A 6 12.71 -7.45 6.11
N TYR A 7 11.84 -8.39 5.72
CA TYR A 7 10.39 -8.32 5.91
C TYR A 7 9.87 -9.27 6.98
N ARG A 8 10.77 -9.95 7.70
CA ARG A 8 10.39 -10.89 8.76
C ARG A 8 9.67 -10.19 9.91
N MET A 9 10.09 -8.96 10.23
CA MET A 9 9.51 -8.14 11.29
C MET A 9 8.18 -7.48 10.93
N ILE A 10 7.79 -7.51 9.65
CA ILE A 10 6.46 -7.01 9.25
C ILE A 10 5.39 -7.99 9.74
N SER A 11 4.41 -7.45 10.45
CA SER A 11 3.23 -8.11 10.96
C SER A 11 2.44 -8.80 9.85
N THR A 12 1.75 -9.88 10.19
CA THR A 12 0.91 -10.62 9.24
C THR A 12 -0.18 -9.72 8.66
N ASP A 13 -0.79 -8.86 9.47
CA ASP A 13 -1.82 -7.91 9.03
C ASP A 13 -1.27 -6.88 8.04
N ALA A 14 -0.04 -6.38 8.25
CA ALA A 14 0.60 -5.48 7.30
C ALA A 14 0.94 -6.22 5.98
N LYS A 15 1.35 -7.48 6.06
CA LYS A 15 1.53 -8.34 4.86
C LYS A 15 0.21 -8.56 4.12
N MET A 16 -0.91 -8.71 4.82
CA MET A 16 -2.24 -8.78 4.19
C MET A 16 -2.59 -7.48 3.47
N LEU A 17 -2.37 -6.32 4.11
CA LEU A 17 -2.56 -5.02 3.47
C LEU A 17 -1.68 -4.88 2.21
N TYR A 18 -0.41 -5.29 2.27
CA TYR A 18 0.47 -5.30 1.11
C TYR A 18 -0.06 -6.19 -0.03
N GLY A 19 -0.59 -7.37 0.30
CA GLY A 19 -1.25 -8.26 -0.66
C GLY A 19 -2.44 -7.59 -1.34
N LEU A 20 -3.30 -6.90 -0.58
CA LEU A 20 -4.42 -6.14 -1.15
C LEU A 20 -3.97 -5.01 -2.08
N LEU A 21 -2.91 -4.29 -1.71
CA LEU A 21 -2.34 -3.24 -2.55
C LEU A 21 -1.80 -3.79 -3.87
N LEU A 22 -1.17 -4.97 -3.84
CA LEU A 22 -0.71 -5.67 -5.04
C LEU A 22 -1.87 -6.13 -5.93
N ASP A 23 -2.91 -6.71 -5.35
CA ASP A 23 -4.09 -7.17 -6.08
C ASP A 23 -4.80 -6.03 -6.80
N SER A 24 -4.98 -4.89 -6.12
CA SER A 24 -5.58 -3.70 -6.72
C SER A 24 -4.69 -3.03 -7.79
N MET A 25 -3.37 -3.32 -7.80
CA MET A 25 -2.43 -2.74 -8.75
C MET A 25 -2.73 -3.14 -10.20
N HIS A 26 -3.38 -4.28 -10.42
CA HIS A 26 -3.79 -4.71 -11.76
C HIS A 26 -4.78 -3.74 -12.42
N LEU A 27 -5.62 -3.06 -11.62
CA LEU A 27 -6.50 -2.00 -12.09
C LEU A 27 -5.74 -0.72 -12.45
N SER A 28 -4.66 -0.42 -11.72
CA SER A 28 -3.77 0.71 -11.98
C SER A 28 -3.12 0.68 -13.36
N ILE A 29 -2.62 -0.50 -13.75
CA ILE A 29 -1.96 -0.70 -15.04
C ILE A 29 -2.97 -0.52 -16.18
N LYS A 30 -4.20 -1.05 -16.02
CA LYS A 30 -5.28 -0.83 -16.99
C LYS A 30 -5.66 0.65 -17.13
N ASN A 31 -5.56 1.41 -16.05
CA ASN A 31 -5.84 2.85 -16.04
C ASN A 31 -4.64 3.72 -16.46
N SER A 32 -3.54 3.12 -16.94
CA SER A 32 -2.31 3.83 -17.31
C SER A 32 -1.73 4.70 -16.19
N TRP A 33 -1.90 4.29 -14.92
CA TRP A 33 -1.33 5.00 -13.77
C TRP A 33 0.14 4.63 -13.58
N VAL A 34 0.95 5.17 -14.48
CA VAL A 34 2.40 5.03 -14.54
C VAL A 34 2.98 6.42 -14.58
N ASP A 35 3.96 6.69 -13.73
CA ASP A 35 4.62 7.99 -13.73
C ASP A 35 5.61 8.13 -14.92
N ARG A 36 6.22 9.31 -15.05
CA ARG A 36 7.17 9.60 -16.15
C ARG A 36 8.44 8.74 -16.11
N GLN A 37 8.70 8.06 -14.99
CA GLN A 37 9.86 7.17 -14.81
C GLN A 37 9.48 5.70 -15.05
N GLY A 38 8.24 5.41 -15.46
CA GLY A 38 7.78 4.04 -15.67
C GLY A 38 7.33 3.34 -14.38
N LEU A 39 7.25 4.06 -13.25
CA LEU A 39 6.82 3.49 -11.98
C LEU A 39 5.30 3.53 -11.88
N ALA A 40 4.70 2.35 -11.81
CA ALA A 40 3.27 2.21 -11.58
C ALA A 40 2.90 2.66 -10.16
N TYR A 41 1.85 3.47 -10.04
CA TYR A 41 1.30 3.94 -8.78
C TYR A 41 -0.20 3.70 -8.75
N GLN A 42 -0.80 3.68 -7.57
CA GLN A 42 -2.25 3.60 -7.41
C GLN A 42 -2.78 4.62 -6.41
N PHE A 43 -4.05 5.01 -6.58
CA PHE A 43 -4.79 5.73 -5.56
C PHE A 43 -5.42 4.72 -4.59
N PHE A 44 -5.15 4.89 -3.30
CA PHE A 44 -5.74 4.03 -2.27
C PHE A 44 -5.97 4.84 -0.99
N THR A 45 -7.15 4.67 -0.40
CA THR A 45 -7.57 5.36 0.81
C THR A 45 -7.44 4.47 2.03
N VAL A 46 -7.38 5.10 3.21
CA VAL A 46 -7.51 4.40 4.48
C VAL A 46 -8.90 3.74 4.59
N LYS A 47 -9.95 4.39 4.07
CA LYS A 47 -11.32 3.86 4.11
C LYS A 47 -11.46 2.55 3.32
N GLU A 48 -10.93 2.49 2.09
CA GLU A 48 -10.92 1.25 1.30
C GLU A 48 -10.17 0.11 2.02
N ALA A 49 -9.07 0.43 2.70
CA ALA A 49 -8.35 -0.56 3.49
C ALA A 49 -9.19 -1.07 4.67
N GLN A 50 -9.91 -0.18 5.35
CA GLN A 50 -10.81 -0.53 6.46
C GLN A 50 -11.94 -1.44 5.96
N GLU A 51 -12.56 -1.12 4.84
CA GLU A 51 -13.64 -1.92 4.24
C GLU A 51 -13.16 -3.32 3.82
N LYS A 52 -11.94 -3.43 3.27
CA LYS A 52 -11.41 -4.72 2.81
C LYS A 52 -10.86 -5.62 3.91
N LEU A 53 -10.29 -5.04 4.98
CA LEU A 53 -9.68 -5.79 6.08
C LEU A 53 -10.57 -5.87 7.33
N ASP A 54 -11.69 -5.15 7.34
CA ASP A 54 -12.60 -5.00 8.49
C ASP A 54 -11.87 -4.54 9.77
N PHE A 55 -10.91 -3.61 9.61
CA PHE A 55 -10.12 -3.06 10.71
C PHE A 55 -10.48 -1.61 11.01
N GLY A 56 -10.35 -1.24 12.28
CA GLY A 56 -10.49 0.15 12.72
C GLY A 56 -9.44 1.08 12.12
N HIS A 57 -9.79 2.36 12.02
CA HIS A 57 -8.96 3.41 11.39
C HIS A 57 -7.53 3.44 11.94
N GLU A 58 -7.39 3.41 13.27
CA GLU A 58 -6.08 3.48 13.92
C GLU A 58 -5.20 2.28 13.55
N LYS A 59 -5.79 1.08 13.49
CA LYS A 59 -5.07 -0.13 13.09
C LYS A 59 -4.58 -0.01 11.65
N ILE A 60 -5.44 0.38 10.71
CA ILE A 60 -5.04 0.60 9.32
C ILE A 60 -3.92 1.64 9.19
N CYS A 61 -4.01 2.75 9.91
CA CYS A 61 -2.96 3.77 9.92
C CYS A 61 -1.61 3.21 10.42
N LYS A 62 -1.63 2.34 11.45
CA LYS A 62 -0.43 1.63 11.93
C LYS A 62 0.12 0.67 10.87
N LEU A 63 -0.74 -0.11 10.19
CA LEU A 63 -0.30 -1.03 9.13
C LEU A 63 0.36 -0.28 7.96
N PHE A 64 -0.21 0.83 7.51
CA PHE A 64 0.45 1.68 6.51
C PHE A 64 1.81 2.19 6.99
N SER A 65 1.89 2.65 8.24
CA SER A 65 3.15 3.15 8.82
C SER A 65 4.21 2.05 8.90
N GLU A 66 3.81 0.82 9.18
CA GLU A 66 4.70 -0.34 9.24
C GLU A 66 5.27 -0.71 7.86
N LEU A 67 4.41 -0.68 6.83
CA LEU A 67 4.81 -0.87 5.44
C LEU A 67 5.66 0.29 4.90
N GLU A 68 5.48 1.52 5.37
CA GLU A 68 6.36 2.63 5.00
C GLU A 68 7.75 2.47 5.65
N ARG A 69 7.79 2.11 6.94
CA ARG A 69 9.05 1.96 7.71
C ARG A 69 9.93 0.84 7.19
N SER A 70 9.32 -0.24 6.71
CA SER A 70 10.06 -1.39 6.17
C SER A 70 10.40 -1.22 4.69
N ASP A 71 9.96 -0.11 4.08
CA ASP A 71 10.16 0.24 2.67
C ASP A 71 9.55 -0.69 1.57
N PRO A 72 8.54 -1.56 1.80
CA PRO A 72 7.81 -2.20 0.70
C PRO A 72 6.93 -1.24 -0.12
N ILE A 73 6.53 -0.09 0.43
CA ILE A 73 5.70 0.90 -0.26
C ILE A 73 6.19 2.32 0.00
N VAL A 74 5.87 3.24 -0.91
CA VAL A 74 5.99 4.69 -0.70
C VAL A 74 4.62 5.32 -0.87
N ARG A 75 4.14 6.02 0.16
CA ARG A 75 2.85 6.72 0.13
C ARG A 75 3.07 8.23 0.07
N LYS A 76 2.42 8.90 -0.88
CA LYS A 76 2.40 10.36 -1.00
C LYS A 76 0.99 10.87 -0.73
N ARG A 77 0.85 11.69 0.32
CA ARG A 77 -0.42 12.37 0.65
C ARG A 77 -0.63 13.54 -0.30
N GLN A 78 -1.86 13.70 -0.80
CA GLN A 78 -2.21 14.75 -1.78
C GLN A 78 -2.98 15.94 -1.17
N GLY A 79 -3.14 15.96 0.15
CA GLY A 79 -3.99 16.91 0.87
C GLY A 79 -5.18 16.24 1.55
N GLN A 80 -5.99 17.04 2.26
CA GLN A 80 -7.15 16.54 3.02
C GLN A 80 -8.24 16.02 2.08
N GLY A 81 -8.83 14.88 2.41
CA GLY A 81 -9.94 14.28 1.65
C GLY A 81 -9.55 13.59 0.33
N LYS A 82 -8.30 13.71 -0.13
CA LYS A 82 -7.82 13.04 -1.34
C LYS A 82 -7.20 11.67 -1.03
N PRO A 83 -7.38 10.66 -1.90
CA PRO A 83 -6.67 9.40 -1.78
C PRO A 83 -5.16 9.61 -1.79
N SER A 84 -4.44 8.73 -1.11
CA SER A 84 -2.98 8.76 -1.17
C SER A 84 -2.51 8.07 -2.43
N VAL A 85 -1.45 8.59 -3.04
CA VAL A 85 -0.74 7.89 -4.11
C VAL A 85 0.20 6.89 -3.47
N ILE A 86 0.08 5.62 -3.83
CA ILE A 86 0.91 4.53 -3.32
C ILE A 86 1.74 3.99 -4.48
N TYR A 87 3.05 4.00 -4.29
CA TYR A 87 4.02 3.29 -5.12
C TYR A 87 4.37 1.99 -4.41
N ILE A 88 4.28 0.88 -5.12
CA ILE A 88 4.64 -0.44 -4.60
C ILE A 88 6.02 -0.79 -5.15
N LYS A 89 6.97 -1.11 -4.27
CA LYS A 89 8.29 -1.59 -4.72
C LYS A 89 8.17 -3.07 -5.06
N LYS A 90 8.32 -3.41 -6.34
CA LYS A 90 8.46 -4.81 -6.76
C LYS A 90 9.92 -5.21 -6.58
N PHE A 91 10.14 -6.37 -5.96
CA PHE A 91 11.44 -6.99 -5.71
C PHE A 91 11.57 -8.22 -6.59
#